data_AF-A0A517WLZ8-F1
#
_entry.id   AF-A0A517WLZ8-F1
#
_cell.length_a   1.000
_cell.length_b   1.000
_cell.length_c   1.000
_cell.angle_alpha   90.00
_cell.angle_beta   90.00
_cell.angle_gamma   90.00
#
_symmetry.space_group_name_H-M   'P 1'
#
loop_
_entity.id
_entity.type
_entity.pdbx_description
1 polymer ?
#
loop_
_entity_poly.entity_id
_entity_poly.type
_entity_poly.pdbx_seq_one_letter_code
_entity_poly.pdbx_strand_id
1 'polypeptide(L)'
;MKTPLLRSGACFCLCACLCLSCATMKSKMDLVYTGKVTGALSQQLVDSYAESLKDPVAAQQTDEYTNWKVLYATNRSQERNPEGKIGYANEFDRSLQYGASEVQISRKNHSDLKSKVIQTIWQGSPAPDGQVEINSLSAVPEVNFFEELNTLIAKSPQKDVLLFVHGFNVNFPSAVQRAAQIANELPFNGAVVCYSWPSQGGVEKYLLDGQVAQASVEPMAQFLETMVKSVPQGTKINIVVHSMGNRVVMRAMNRLPDNFAETKPFQNVVLAAPDVGVSEFRKLAPAIIEQSGRVTLYSGSGDVALVASEAVNQERRAGDSREPLIMEGVETIDVSAVDTSFMSHSYYGSNRAVLSDLFAVLKQNSSATQRKWLVSREFQGHQYWAFDKEPPEIRKVRSASL
;
A
#
# COMPACT_ATOMS: atom_id res chain seq x y z
N MET A 1 -83.56 -4.69 12.27
CA MET A 1 -84.21 -5.13 13.52
C MET A 1 -83.58 -6.44 13.96
N LYS A 2 -83.14 -6.48 15.22
CA LYS A 2 -82.95 -7.64 16.11
C LYS A 2 -81.95 -8.75 15.72
N THR A 3 -80.88 -8.78 16.51
CA THR A 3 -80.12 -9.95 16.97
C THR A 3 -81.03 -11.07 17.51
N PRO A 4 -80.52 -12.32 17.61
CA PRO A 4 -79.98 -12.75 18.92
C PRO A 4 -78.71 -13.62 18.87
N LEU A 5 -77.97 -13.55 19.98
CA LEU A 5 -76.88 -14.44 20.41
C LEU A 5 -77.43 -15.79 20.89
N LEU A 6 -76.60 -16.87 20.87
CA LEU A 6 -76.14 -17.58 22.09
C LEU A 6 -75.23 -18.81 21.80
N ARG A 7 -74.02 -18.72 22.40
CA ARG A 7 -73.25 -19.72 23.19
C ARG A 7 -72.70 -21.05 22.62
N SER A 8 -71.36 -21.08 22.65
CA SER A 8 -70.43 -22.02 23.34
C SER A 8 -70.30 -23.49 22.90
N GLY A 9 -69.09 -23.84 22.49
CA GLY A 9 -68.54 -25.21 22.48
C GLY A 9 -67.08 -25.17 22.04
N ALA A 10 -66.17 -25.52 22.95
CA ALA A 10 -64.73 -25.37 22.79
C ALA A 10 -64.07 -26.56 22.06
N CYS A 11 -63.00 -26.24 21.32
CA CYS A 11 -61.78 -27.04 21.12
C CYS A 11 -61.91 -28.40 20.39
N PHE A 12 -61.55 -28.43 19.10
CA PHE A 12 -60.31 -29.02 18.58
C PHE A 12 -60.41 -29.27 17.07
N CYS A 13 -59.29 -29.07 16.39
CA CYS A 13 -58.96 -29.48 15.01
C CYS A 13 -59.43 -28.62 13.82
N LEU A 14 -58.44 -28.41 12.94
CA LEU A 14 -58.49 -27.98 11.54
C LEU A 14 -58.65 -26.48 11.24
N CYS A 15 -57.55 -25.75 11.44
CA CYS A 15 -57.16 -24.70 10.49
C CYS A 15 -55.64 -24.42 10.58
N ALA A 16 -54.84 -25.26 9.93
CA ALA A 16 -53.42 -24.98 9.65
C ALA A 16 -52.99 -25.71 8.38
N CYS A 17 -53.42 -25.23 7.22
CA CYS A 17 -52.78 -25.54 5.95
C CYS A 17 -52.37 -24.20 5.30
N LEU A 18 -51.06 -24.09 5.01
CA LEU A 18 -50.30 -22.97 4.45
C LEU A 18 -49.47 -22.13 5.43
N CYS A 19 -48.71 -22.81 6.29
CA CYS A 19 -47.40 -22.31 6.76
C CYS A 19 -46.28 -23.18 6.16
N LEU A 20 -46.00 -23.01 4.87
CA LEU A 20 -44.78 -23.53 4.22
C LEU A 20 -44.42 -22.62 3.05
N SER A 21 -43.77 -21.48 3.36
CA SER A 21 -42.83 -20.78 2.46
C SER A 21 -42.26 -19.46 3.01
N CYS A 22 -42.39 -19.13 4.30
CA CYS A 22 -41.79 -17.89 4.85
C CYS A 22 -40.46 -18.11 5.59
N ALA A 23 -39.83 -19.29 5.48
CA ALA A 23 -38.58 -19.63 6.17
C ALA A 23 -37.36 -19.83 5.24
N THR A 24 -37.49 -19.60 3.92
CA THR A 24 -36.39 -19.80 2.94
C THR A 24 -35.80 -18.50 2.38
N MET A 25 -36.16 -17.33 2.93
CA MET A 25 -35.52 -16.04 2.59
C MET A 25 -34.80 -15.40 3.80
N LYS A 26 -34.21 -16.23 4.65
CA LYS A 26 -33.29 -15.77 5.71
C LYS A 26 -31.89 -16.37 5.65
N SER A 27 -31.50 -17.06 4.57
CA SER A 27 -30.18 -17.70 4.47
C SER A 27 -29.36 -17.32 3.22
N LYS A 28 -29.54 -16.12 2.67
CA LYS A 28 -28.64 -15.58 1.63
C LYS A 28 -27.99 -14.23 1.98
N MET A 29 -28.09 -13.80 3.23
CA MET A 29 -27.44 -12.57 3.74
C MET A 29 -26.30 -12.84 4.74
N ASP A 30 -25.89 -14.10 4.94
CA ASP A 30 -24.84 -14.48 5.90
C ASP A 30 -23.52 -14.92 5.23
N LEU A 31 -23.25 -14.48 4.00
CA LEU A 31 -21.95 -14.68 3.34
C LEU A 31 -21.06 -13.43 3.48
N VAL A 32 -21.00 -12.90 4.70
CA VAL A 32 -20.06 -11.84 5.10
C VAL A 32 -19.52 -12.22 6.48
N TYR A 33 -18.24 -12.62 6.52
CA TYR A 33 -17.44 -12.88 7.73
C TYR A 33 -18.06 -13.84 8.78
N THR A 34 -18.03 -15.15 8.52
CA THR A 34 -18.09 -16.18 9.58
C THR A 34 -16.74 -16.87 9.76
N GLY A 35 -15.66 -16.11 9.80
CA GLY A 35 -14.49 -16.56 10.54
C GLY A 35 -14.84 -16.47 12.01
N LYS A 36 -15.12 -17.60 12.68
CA LYS A 36 -14.99 -17.65 14.15
C LYS A 36 -13.61 -17.09 14.46
N VAL A 37 -13.54 -15.86 14.98
CA VAL A 37 -12.29 -15.25 15.41
C VAL A 37 -11.88 -16.01 16.68
N THR A 38 -11.19 -17.13 16.50
CA THR A 38 -10.47 -17.79 17.58
C THR A 38 -9.25 -16.92 17.88
N GLY A 39 -9.45 -15.93 18.74
CA GLY A 39 -8.40 -15.03 19.23
C GLY A 39 -8.89 -13.60 19.45
N ALA A 40 -9.25 -13.28 20.70
CA ALA A 40 -9.17 -11.98 21.39
C ALA A 40 -9.32 -10.62 20.64
N LEU A 41 -9.96 -10.53 19.48
CA LEU A 41 -10.34 -9.26 18.87
C LEU A 41 -11.82 -9.02 19.16
N SER A 42 -12.16 -7.87 19.75
CA SER A 42 -13.54 -7.52 20.06
C SER A 42 -14.32 -7.30 18.76
N GLN A 43 -15.61 -7.68 18.75
CA GLN A 43 -16.51 -7.45 17.61
C GLN A 43 -16.52 -5.97 17.18
N GLN A 44 -16.43 -5.05 18.14
CA GLN A 44 -16.34 -3.61 17.90
C GLN A 44 -15.10 -3.21 17.09
N LEU A 45 -13.94 -3.87 17.28
CA LEU A 45 -12.73 -3.61 16.50
C LEU A 45 -12.89 -4.11 15.05
N VAL A 46 -13.57 -5.26 14.89
CA VAL A 46 -13.90 -5.85 13.58
C VAL A 46 -14.89 -4.97 12.82
N ASP A 47 -15.91 -4.44 13.50
CA ASP A 47 -16.93 -3.58 12.88
C ASP A 47 -16.35 -2.21 12.50
N SER A 48 -15.56 -1.58 13.41
CA SER A 48 -14.82 -0.35 13.10
C SER A 48 -13.85 -0.54 11.93
N TYR A 49 -13.22 -1.71 11.85
CA TYR A 49 -12.34 -2.07 10.76
C TYR A 49 -13.10 -2.26 9.44
N ALA A 50 -14.23 -2.97 9.45
CA ALA A 50 -15.09 -3.14 8.28
C ALA A 50 -15.69 -1.82 7.78
N GLU A 51 -16.04 -0.92 8.69
CA GLU A 51 -16.46 0.45 8.36
C GLU A 51 -15.33 1.28 7.77
N SER A 52 -14.09 1.09 8.25
CA SER A 52 -12.92 1.72 7.64
C SER A 52 -12.64 1.25 6.20
N LEU A 53 -13.28 0.18 5.72
CA LEU A 53 -13.16 -0.28 4.34
C LEU A 53 -14.28 0.26 3.42
N LYS A 54 -15.26 0.99 3.98
CA LYS A 54 -16.30 1.67 3.20
C LYS A 54 -15.72 2.95 2.61
N ASP A 55 -15.94 3.16 1.31
CA ASP A 55 -15.60 4.33 0.47
C ASP A 55 -14.29 5.07 0.82
N PRO A 56 -13.20 4.87 0.05
CA PRO A 56 -11.91 5.48 0.34
C PRO A 56 -11.99 7.02 0.34
N VAL A 57 -11.50 7.67 1.40
CA VAL A 57 -11.56 9.14 1.54
C VAL A 57 -10.83 9.92 0.44
N ALA A 58 -9.81 9.29 -0.16
CA ALA A 58 -9.03 9.84 -1.25
C ALA A 58 -9.52 9.35 -2.62
N ALA A 59 -10.66 8.66 -2.72
CA ALA A 59 -11.18 8.22 -4.01
C ALA A 59 -12.70 8.36 -4.16
N GLN A 60 -13.11 8.74 -5.37
CA GLN A 60 -14.51 8.75 -5.78
C GLN A 60 -14.78 7.57 -6.69
N GLN A 61 -15.75 6.73 -6.30
CA GLN A 61 -16.11 5.54 -7.04
C GLN A 61 -17.35 5.81 -7.92
N THR A 62 -17.26 5.36 -9.17
CA THR A 62 -18.42 5.22 -10.07
C THR A 62 -18.56 3.75 -10.48
N ASP A 63 -19.58 3.44 -11.27
CA ASP A 63 -19.78 2.10 -11.83
C ASP A 63 -18.65 1.69 -12.78
N GLU A 64 -18.07 2.66 -13.47
CA GLU A 64 -17.07 2.41 -14.52
C GLU A 64 -15.63 2.67 -14.06
N TYR A 65 -15.43 3.54 -13.07
CA TYR A 65 -14.11 4.03 -12.70
C TYR A 65 -13.97 4.23 -11.18
N THR A 66 -12.73 4.31 -10.72
CA THR A 66 -12.37 4.87 -9.41
C THR A 66 -11.37 6.00 -9.64
N ASN A 67 -11.71 7.22 -9.25
CA ASN A 67 -10.84 8.38 -9.35
C ASN A 67 -10.14 8.60 -8.01
N TRP A 68 -8.84 8.43 -7.96
CA TRP A 68 -8.00 8.63 -6.79
C TRP A 68 -7.35 10.01 -6.82
N LYS A 69 -7.50 10.77 -5.74
CA LYS A 69 -6.67 11.91 -5.45
C LYS A 69 -5.37 11.43 -4.83
N VAL A 70 -4.25 11.67 -5.52
CA VAL A 70 -2.90 11.40 -5.04
C VAL A 70 -2.20 12.73 -4.83
N LEU A 71 -1.82 13.02 -3.59
CA LEU A 71 -0.91 14.13 -3.30
C LEU A 71 0.50 13.70 -3.68
N TYR A 72 1.30 14.60 -4.23
CA TYR A 72 2.69 14.30 -4.55
C TYR A 72 3.66 15.35 -4.04
N ALA A 73 4.84 14.88 -3.67
CA ALA A 73 6.03 15.69 -3.46
C ALA A 73 7.14 15.16 -4.39
N THR A 74 7.93 16.06 -4.95
CA THR A 74 8.95 15.68 -5.94
C THR A 74 10.12 16.64 -5.92
N ASN A 75 11.32 16.11 -6.09
CA ASN A 75 12.55 16.86 -6.31
C ASN A 75 13.03 16.75 -7.78
N ARG A 76 12.07 16.59 -8.68
CA ARG A 76 12.25 16.64 -10.13
C ARG A 76 12.11 18.07 -10.64
N SER A 77 12.88 18.42 -11.65
CA SER A 77 12.70 19.68 -12.38
C SER A 77 11.29 19.78 -12.96
N GLN A 78 10.64 20.93 -12.75
CA GLN A 78 9.33 21.20 -13.36
C GLN A 78 9.52 21.50 -14.84
N GLU A 79 8.65 20.96 -15.67
CA GLU A 79 8.55 21.32 -17.07
C GLU A 79 7.14 21.77 -17.42
N ARG A 80 7.01 22.42 -18.57
CA ARG A 80 5.73 22.74 -19.18
C ARG A 80 5.74 22.27 -20.62
N ASN A 81 4.68 21.59 -21.04
CA ASN A 81 4.50 21.26 -22.44
C ASN A 81 4.14 22.54 -23.26
N PRO A 82 4.14 22.47 -24.60
CA PRO A 82 3.77 23.62 -25.43
C PRO A 82 2.37 24.20 -25.19
N GLU A 83 1.47 23.41 -24.61
CA GLU A 83 0.11 23.83 -24.22
C GLU A 83 0.07 24.49 -22.82
N GLY A 84 1.23 24.64 -22.16
CA GLY A 84 1.38 25.23 -20.83
C GLY A 84 1.04 24.28 -19.66
N LYS A 85 0.68 23.03 -19.94
CA LYS A 85 0.42 22.00 -18.91
C LYS A 85 1.72 21.64 -18.20
N ILE A 86 1.65 21.53 -16.88
CA ILE A 86 2.80 21.17 -16.07
C ILE A 86 3.16 19.69 -16.25
N GLY A 87 4.46 19.40 -16.12
CA GLY A 87 5.02 18.07 -16.04
C GLY A 87 6.25 18.08 -15.13
N TYR A 88 6.85 16.91 -14.93
CA TYR A 88 8.05 16.75 -14.13
C TYR A 88 8.99 15.82 -14.86
N ALA A 89 10.17 16.35 -15.17
CA ALA A 89 11.15 15.67 -15.97
C ALA A 89 12.02 14.72 -15.12
N ASN A 90 13.02 14.09 -15.73
CA ASN A 90 13.92 13.13 -15.03
C ASN A 90 15.21 13.80 -14.52
N GLU A 91 15.22 15.13 -14.43
CA GLU A 91 16.34 15.91 -13.90
C GLU A 91 16.12 16.23 -12.43
N PHE A 92 17.23 16.25 -11.69
CA PHE A 92 17.25 16.64 -10.28
C PHE A 92 17.06 18.14 -10.13
N ASP A 93 16.15 18.51 -9.23
CA ASP A 93 16.05 19.84 -8.64
C ASP A 93 16.30 19.71 -7.12
N ARG A 94 16.96 20.71 -6.54
CA ARG A 94 17.18 20.76 -5.10
C ARG A 94 15.91 21.17 -4.35
N SER A 95 15.02 21.90 -5.01
CA SER A 95 13.78 22.41 -4.43
C SER A 95 12.70 21.35 -4.47
N LEU A 96 12.02 21.13 -3.33
CA LEU A 96 10.82 20.31 -3.29
C LEU A 96 9.67 21.04 -3.97
N GLN A 97 8.92 20.30 -4.78
CA GLN A 97 7.69 20.75 -5.40
C GLN A 97 6.55 19.86 -4.95
N TYR A 98 5.39 20.47 -4.75
CA TYR A 98 4.20 19.79 -4.23
C TYR A 98 3.05 19.91 -5.22
N GLY A 99 2.10 18.99 -5.12
CA GLY A 99 0.90 19.05 -5.93
C GLY A 99 -0.10 17.94 -5.62
N ALA A 100 -1.15 17.93 -6.43
CA ALA A 100 -2.19 16.91 -6.43
C ALA A 100 -2.44 16.41 -7.84
N SER A 101 -2.79 15.14 -7.96
CA SER A 101 -3.17 14.50 -9.20
C SER A 101 -4.43 13.67 -9.01
N GLU A 102 -5.34 13.76 -9.96
CA GLU A 102 -6.49 12.85 -10.05
C GLU A 102 -6.14 11.71 -11.00
N VAL A 103 -6.11 10.49 -10.46
CA VAL A 103 -5.77 9.27 -11.19
C VAL A 103 -7.02 8.42 -11.34
N GLN A 104 -7.48 8.23 -12.57
CA GLN A 104 -8.62 7.38 -12.89
C GLN A 104 -8.17 5.94 -13.12
N ILE A 105 -8.83 4.99 -12.46
CA ILE A 105 -8.61 3.56 -12.62
C ILE A 105 -9.91 2.92 -13.13
N SER A 106 -9.85 2.26 -14.29
CA SER A 106 -11.00 1.55 -14.87
C SER A 106 -11.47 0.38 -14.01
N ARG A 107 -12.79 0.21 -13.89
CA ARG A 107 -13.45 -0.95 -13.27
C ARG A 107 -13.98 -1.95 -14.30
N LYS A 108 -14.03 -1.57 -15.58
CA LYS A 108 -14.45 -2.45 -16.68
C LYS A 108 -13.39 -3.55 -16.87
N ASN A 109 -13.83 -4.81 -16.91
CA ASN A 109 -13.00 -6.02 -17.03
C ASN A 109 -12.04 -6.28 -15.86
N HIS A 110 -12.58 -6.40 -14.64
CA HIS A 110 -11.85 -6.89 -13.46
C HIS A 110 -11.05 -8.20 -13.67
N SER A 111 -11.30 -8.99 -14.72
CA SER A 111 -10.52 -10.19 -15.07
C SER A 111 -9.24 -9.87 -15.87
N ASP A 112 -9.28 -8.88 -16.77
CA ASP A 112 -8.14 -8.49 -17.64
C ASP A 112 -7.31 -7.33 -17.06
N LEU A 113 -7.91 -6.50 -16.18
CA LEU A 113 -7.17 -5.54 -15.34
C LEU A 113 -6.13 -6.25 -14.46
N LYS A 114 -6.41 -7.49 -14.06
CA LYS A 114 -5.56 -8.27 -13.15
C LYS A 114 -4.23 -8.70 -13.77
N SER A 115 -4.11 -8.80 -15.09
CA SER A 115 -2.91 -9.34 -15.75
C SER A 115 -2.01 -8.28 -16.39
N LYS A 116 -2.60 -7.21 -16.94
CA LYS A 116 -1.82 -6.13 -17.61
C LYS A 116 -1.37 -5.01 -16.68
N VAL A 117 -2.20 -4.61 -15.69
CA VAL A 117 -1.82 -3.57 -14.71
C VAL A 117 -0.61 -4.01 -13.89
N ILE A 118 -0.59 -5.29 -13.46
CA ILE A 118 0.48 -5.90 -12.66
C ILE A 118 1.84 -5.90 -13.40
N GLN A 119 1.84 -6.10 -14.72
CA GLN A 119 3.04 -6.07 -15.56
C GLN A 119 3.68 -4.68 -15.61
N THR A 120 2.86 -3.64 -15.71
CA THR A 120 3.26 -2.23 -15.61
C THR A 120 3.83 -1.91 -14.23
N ILE A 121 3.51 -2.68 -13.18
CA ILE A 121 3.81 -2.26 -11.81
C ILE A 121 5.32 -2.03 -11.57
N TRP A 122 6.12 -2.86 -12.23
CA TRP A 122 7.51 -3.05 -11.85
C TRP A 122 8.51 -2.86 -12.99
N GLN A 123 8.03 -2.65 -14.23
CA GLN A 123 8.89 -2.38 -15.40
C GLN A 123 9.24 -0.90 -15.60
N GLY A 124 8.63 0.01 -14.82
CA GLY A 124 8.67 1.45 -15.12
C GLY A 124 7.97 1.81 -16.43
N SER A 125 7.28 0.84 -17.05
CA SER A 125 6.50 1.04 -18.25
C SER A 125 5.20 1.79 -17.91
N PRO A 126 4.66 2.59 -18.84
CA PRO A 126 3.36 3.23 -18.67
C PRO A 126 2.27 2.20 -18.37
N ALA A 127 1.22 2.63 -17.67
CA ALA A 127 0.02 1.82 -17.56
C ALA A 127 -0.49 1.41 -18.94
N PRO A 128 -1.07 0.21 -19.09
CA PRO A 128 -1.70 -0.17 -20.36
C PRO A 128 -2.75 0.88 -20.70
N ASP A 129 -2.74 1.37 -21.95
CA ASP A 129 -3.63 2.43 -22.41
C ASP A 129 -5.10 2.18 -21.98
N GLY A 130 -5.76 3.20 -21.43
CA GLY A 130 -7.16 3.15 -21.02
C GLY A 130 -7.44 2.57 -19.63
N GLN A 131 -6.45 2.03 -18.91
CA GLN A 131 -6.68 1.36 -17.63
C GLN A 131 -6.41 2.24 -16.42
N VAL A 132 -5.31 2.99 -16.43
CA VAL A 132 -4.96 3.96 -15.38
C VAL A 132 -4.48 5.24 -16.03
N GLU A 133 -5.20 6.32 -15.81
CA GLU A 133 -4.99 7.60 -16.49
C GLU A 133 -4.85 8.72 -15.49
N ILE A 134 -3.95 9.67 -15.77
CA ILE A 134 -3.87 10.92 -15.01
C ILE A 134 -4.84 11.91 -15.65
N ASN A 135 -5.95 12.17 -14.97
CA ASN A 135 -6.97 13.12 -15.44
C ASN A 135 -6.54 14.56 -15.22
N SER A 136 -5.82 14.82 -14.14
CA SER A 136 -5.31 16.14 -13.82
C SER A 136 -3.99 16.06 -13.06
N LEU A 137 -3.17 17.09 -13.26
CA LEU A 137 -1.94 17.32 -12.54
C LEU A 137 -1.86 18.80 -12.19
N SER A 138 -1.70 19.13 -10.91
CA SER A 138 -1.68 20.51 -10.43
C SER A 138 -0.59 20.71 -9.39
N ALA A 139 0.32 21.64 -9.65
CA ALA A 139 1.31 22.09 -8.69
C ALA A 139 0.62 23.00 -7.68
N VAL A 140 0.87 22.78 -6.41
CA VAL A 140 0.29 23.57 -5.31
C VAL A 140 1.39 24.04 -4.37
N PRO A 141 1.23 25.20 -3.71
CA PRO A 141 2.14 25.62 -2.66
C PRO A 141 2.20 24.59 -1.52
N GLU A 142 3.36 24.48 -0.86
CA GLU A 142 3.57 23.55 0.26
C GLU A 142 2.48 23.64 1.34
N VAL A 143 2.08 24.86 1.72
CA VAL A 143 1.01 25.07 2.70
C VAL A 143 -0.30 24.42 2.28
N ASN A 144 -0.70 24.56 1.00
CA ASN A 144 -1.94 23.98 0.49
C ASN A 144 -1.85 22.46 0.35
N PHE A 145 -0.66 21.92 0.08
CA PHE A 145 -0.43 20.47 0.09
C PHE A 145 -0.72 19.89 1.48
N PHE A 146 -0.18 20.50 2.53
CA PHE A 146 -0.39 20.01 3.90
C PHE A 146 -1.80 20.28 4.43
N GLU A 147 -2.47 21.36 4.01
CA GLU A 147 -3.89 21.60 4.28
C GLU A 147 -4.79 20.48 3.68
N GLU A 148 -4.55 20.11 2.42
CA GLU A 148 -5.29 19.04 1.75
C GLU A 148 -4.97 17.68 2.39
N LEU A 149 -3.69 17.40 2.70
CA LEU A 149 -3.28 16.19 3.42
C LEU A 149 -4.03 16.06 4.75
N ASN A 150 -4.07 17.13 5.55
CA ASN A 150 -4.75 17.14 6.83
C ASN A 150 -6.27 17.01 6.69
N THR A 151 -6.85 17.55 5.61
CA THR A 151 -8.26 17.36 5.27
C THR A 151 -8.58 15.89 4.99
N LEU A 152 -7.73 15.19 4.25
CA LEU A 152 -7.89 13.75 3.97
C LEU A 152 -7.68 12.91 5.24
N ILE A 153 -6.69 13.24 6.06
CA ILE A 153 -6.44 12.57 7.35
C ILE A 153 -7.64 12.71 8.29
N ALA A 154 -8.22 13.90 8.39
CA ALA A 154 -9.38 14.16 9.26
C ALA A 154 -10.62 13.37 8.83
N LYS A 155 -10.76 13.07 7.53
CA LYS A 155 -11.83 12.23 6.98
C LYS A 155 -11.56 10.74 7.17
N SER A 156 -10.28 10.33 7.29
CA SER A 156 -9.90 8.92 7.46
C SER A 156 -10.35 8.41 8.83
N PRO A 157 -11.11 7.30 8.91
CA PRO A 157 -11.53 6.71 10.18
C PRO A 157 -10.35 6.31 11.09
N GLN A 158 -9.20 5.99 10.49
CA GLN A 158 -8.00 5.54 11.19
C GLN A 158 -6.87 6.57 11.20
N LYS A 159 -7.08 7.76 10.61
CA LYS A 159 -6.06 8.80 10.42
C LYS A 159 -4.80 8.29 9.70
N ASP A 160 -5.00 7.43 8.69
CA ASP A 160 -3.89 6.81 7.97
C ASP A 160 -3.39 7.68 6.81
N VAL A 161 -2.07 7.67 6.64
CA VAL A 161 -1.38 8.18 5.44
C VAL A 161 -0.58 7.04 4.83
N LEU A 162 -0.71 6.85 3.52
CA LEU A 162 0.18 6.00 2.73
C LEU A 162 1.16 6.91 1.99
N LEU A 163 2.43 6.82 2.34
CA LEU A 163 3.53 7.40 1.59
C LEU A 163 4.18 6.31 0.73
N PHE A 164 3.98 6.40 -0.59
CA PHE A 164 4.62 5.51 -1.55
C PHE A 164 5.87 6.17 -2.16
N VAL A 165 6.97 5.42 -2.22
CA VAL A 165 8.24 5.84 -2.84
C VAL A 165 8.70 4.80 -3.85
N HIS A 166 8.84 5.21 -5.12
CA HIS A 166 9.20 4.30 -6.21
C HIS A 166 10.69 3.92 -6.25
N GLY A 167 11.01 2.90 -7.06
CA GLY A 167 12.37 2.43 -7.34
C GLY A 167 13.04 3.13 -8.53
N PHE A 168 14.07 2.49 -9.11
CA PHE A 168 14.79 3.00 -10.29
C PHE A 168 13.93 2.92 -11.57
N ASN A 169 14.30 3.67 -12.62
CA ASN A 169 13.66 3.63 -13.94
C ASN A 169 12.14 3.91 -13.92
N VAL A 170 11.67 4.86 -13.10
CA VAL A 170 10.25 5.26 -13.05
C VAL A 170 10.12 6.74 -13.39
N ASN A 171 9.30 7.09 -14.37
CA ASN A 171 8.96 8.49 -14.66
C ASN A 171 7.87 9.00 -13.69
N PHE A 172 7.71 10.32 -13.60
CA PHE A 172 6.77 10.94 -12.66
C PHE A 172 5.32 10.44 -12.81
N PRO A 173 4.72 10.40 -14.02
CA PRO A 173 3.36 9.87 -14.19
C PRO A 173 3.20 8.44 -13.65
N SER A 174 4.17 7.57 -13.95
CA SER A 174 4.12 6.17 -13.52
C SER A 174 4.22 6.04 -11.99
N ALA A 175 5.00 6.90 -11.33
CA ALA A 175 5.09 6.93 -9.87
C ALA A 175 3.75 7.29 -9.21
N VAL A 176 3.06 8.32 -9.73
CA VAL A 176 1.76 8.75 -9.21
C VAL A 176 0.68 7.71 -9.48
N GLN A 177 0.66 7.14 -10.69
CA GLN A 177 -0.25 6.04 -11.05
C GLN A 177 -0.05 4.81 -10.16
N ARG A 178 1.20 4.47 -9.84
CA ARG A 178 1.57 3.38 -8.92
C ARG A 178 0.99 3.58 -7.54
N ALA A 179 1.13 4.78 -6.97
CA ALA A 179 0.57 5.08 -5.66
C ALA A 179 -0.95 4.89 -5.63
N ALA A 180 -1.67 5.37 -6.65
CA ALA A 180 -3.11 5.16 -6.79
C ALA A 180 -3.48 3.68 -6.94
N GLN A 181 -2.73 2.91 -7.72
CA GLN A 181 -2.97 1.47 -7.92
C GLN A 181 -2.79 0.69 -6.61
N ILE A 182 -1.70 0.94 -5.86
CA ILE A 182 -1.47 0.32 -4.56
C ILE A 182 -2.62 0.66 -3.60
N ALA A 183 -3.01 1.93 -3.52
CA ALA A 183 -4.12 2.35 -2.67
C ALA A 183 -5.46 1.67 -3.06
N ASN A 184 -5.69 1.52 -4.37
CA ASN A 184 -6.87 0.88 -4.91
C ASN A 184 -6.97 -0.63 -4.60
N GLU A 185 -5.82 -1.32 -4.60
CA GLU A 185 -5.72 -2.75 -4.34
C GLU A 185 -5.65 -3.10 -2.85
N LEU A 186 -5.17 -2.17 -2.01
CA LEU A 186 -5.15 -2.27 -0.54
C LEU A 186 -6.43 -1.76 0.15
N PRO A 187 -7.55 -1.63 -0.58
CA PRO A 187 -8.64 -0.67 -0.29
C PRO A 187 -8.30 0.40 0.76
N PHE A 188 -7.29 1.22 0.47
CA PHE A 188 -6.72 2.11 1.46
C PHE A 188 -7.66 3.28 1.77
N ASN A 189 -8.14 3.37 3.01
CA ASN A 189 -9.02 4.45 3.45
C ASN A 189 -8.27 5.51 4.27
N GLY A 190 -7.42 6.25 3.58
CA GLY A 190 -6.59 7.30 4.14
C GLY A 190 -6.05 8.23 3.05
N ALA A 191 -5.20 9.17 3.44
CA ALA A 191 -4.53 10.03 2.48
C ALA A 191 -3.46 9.24 1.71
N VAL A 192 -3.37 9.45 0.40
CA VAL A 192 -2.38 8.80 -0.46
C VAL A 192 -1.39 9.85 -0.94
N VAL A 193 -0.11 9.60 -0.65
CA VAL A 193 1.00 10.49 -0.98
C VAL A 193 2.04 9.73 -1.78
N CYS A 194 2.46 10.29 -2.91
CA CYS A 194 3.56 9.79 -3.73
C CYS A 194 4.78 10.71 -3.58
N TYR A 195 5.91 10.18 -3.14
CA TYR A 195 7.19 10.88 -3.32
C TYR A 195 7.85 10.40 -4.60
N SER A 196 8.13 11.31 -5.53
CA SER A 196 8.83 10.99 -6.77
C SER A 196 10.21 11.63 -6.81
N TRP A 197 11.25 10.79 -6.89
CA TRP A 197 12.63 11.23 -7.10
C TRP A 197 13.02 11.05 -8.58
N PRO A 198 14.02 11.78 -9.11
CA PRO A 198 14.37 11.79 -10.54
C PRO A 198 15.12 10.54 -11.01
N SER A 199 14.56 9.34 -10.82
CA SER A 199 15.15 8.12 -11.39
C SER A 199 15.14 8.24 -12.93
N GLN A 200 16.31 8.08 -13.54
CA GLN A 200 16.52 8.18 -14.98
C GLN A 200 16.13 6.87 -15.64
N GLY A 201 15.41 6.96 -16.76
CA GLY A 201 15.04 5.76 -17.50
C GLY A 201 16.27 5.05 -18.10
N GLY A 202 16.30 3.71 -18.07
CA GLY A 202 17.25 2.85 -18.79
C GLY A 202 18.39 2.22 -17.94
N VAL A 203 18.73 0.96 -18.26
CA VAL A 203 19.75 0.15 -17.56
C VAL A 203 21.16 0.77 -17.61
N GLU A 204 21.52 1.43 -18.72
CA GLU A 204 22.83 2.11 -18.88
C GLU A 204 23.06 3.26 -17.88
N LYS A 205 22.00 3.74 -17.22
CA LYS A 205 22.03 4.87 -16.29
C LYS A 205 21.98 4.47 -14.83
N TYR A 206 22.05 3.17 -14.51
CA TYR A 206 21.93 2.67 -13.14
C TYR A 206 22.95 3.32 -12.16
N LEU A 207 24.18 3.59 -12.60
CA LEU A 207 25.18 4.33 -11.78
C LEU A 207 24.81 5.81 -11.58
N LEU A 208 24.23 6.45 -12.60
CA LEU A 208 23.74 7.82 -12.52
C LEU A 208 22.52 7.90 -11.59
N ASP A 209 21.63 6.92 -11.63
CA ASP A 209 20.51 6.79 -10.70
C ASP A 209 20.99 6.62 -9.26
N GLY A 210 22.10 5.92 -9.03
CA GLY A 210 22.74 5.87 -7.71
C GLY A 210 23.17 7.25 -7.20
N GLN A 211 23.71 8.11 -8.08
CA GLN A 211 24.09 9.48 -7.73
C GLN A 211 22.86 10.37 -7.51
N VAL A 212 21.83 10.25 -8.35
CA VAL A 212 20.59 11.01 -8.19
C VAL A 212 19.82 10.56 -6.95
N ALA A 213 19.80 9.27 -6.62
CA ALA A 213 19.26 8.75 -5.37
C ALA A 213 19.99 9.37 -4.18
N GLN A 214 21.33 9.47 -4.24
CA GLN A 214 22.11 10.15 -3.20
C GLN A 214 21.78 11.65 -3.10
N ALA A 215 21.63 12.35 -4.23
CA ALA A 215 21.24 13.75 -4.26
C ALA A 215 19.82 13.97 -3.70
N SER A 216 18.94 12.99 -3.86
CA SER A 216 17.53 13.01 -3.41
C SER A 216 17.36 12.72 -1.92
N VAL A 217 18.42 12.32 -1.20
CA VAL A 217 18.37 12.06 0.25
C VAL A 217 17.99 13.31 1.04
N GLU A 218 18.57 14.46 0.70
CA GLU A 218 18.32 15.70 1.44
C GLU A 218 16.88 16.23 1.23
N PRO A 219 16.37 16.35 -0.02
CA PRO A 219 14.95 16.68 -0.23
C PRO A 219 13.99 15.68 0.43
N MET A 220 14.29 14.37 0.41
CA MET A 220 13.46 13.38 1.10
C MET A 220 13.46 13.58 2.62
N ALA A 221 14.62 13.86 3.24
CA ALA A 221 14.70 14.10 4.68
C ALA A 221 13.89 15.34 5.08
N GLN A 222 14.02 16.43 4.31
CA GLN A 222 13.23 17.65 4.49
C GLN A 222 11.73 17.36 4.36
N PHE A 223 11.32 16.58 3.36
CA PHE A 223 9.92 16.22 3.18
C PHE A 223 9.37 15.38 4.35
N LEU A 224 10.10 14.35 4.79
CA LEU A 224 9.68 13.52 5.92
C LEU A 224 9.57 14.33 7.21
N GLU A 225 10.55 15.19 7.49
CA GLU A 225 10.53 16.06 8.67
C GLU A 225 9.34 17.03 8.64
N THR A 226 9.12 17.71 7.51
CA THR A 226 8.00 18.63 7.34
C THR A 226 6.67 17.88 7.43
N MET A 227 6.55 16.67 6.86
CA MET A 227 5.35 15.84 6.97
C MET A 227 5.03 15.53 8.42
N VAL A 228 6.00 15.01 9.18
CA VAL A 228 5.79 14.67 10.60
C VAL A 228 5.36 15.89 11.42
N LYS A 229 5.94 17.07 11.15
CA LYS A 229 5.59 18.32 11.83
C LYS A 229 4.23 18.89 11.43
N SER A 230 3.76 18.59 10.23
CA SER A 230 2.56 19.20 9.65
C SER A 230 1.28 18.40 9.87
N VAL A 231 1.38 17.10 10.16
CA VAL A 231 0.21 16.24 10.37
C VAL A 231 -0.27 16.25 11.83
N PRO A 232 -1.57 16.03 12.10
CA PRO A 232 -2.10 15.95 13.45
C PRO A 232 -1.46 14.84 14.29
N GLN A 233 -1.37 15.03 15.60
CA GLN A 233 -0.94 13.99 16.52
C GLN A 233 -1.82 12.73 16.40
N GLY A 234 -1.17 11.56 16.42
CA GLY A 234 -1.83 10.26 16.26
C GLY A 234 -2.14 9.87 14.81
N THR A 235 -1.64 10.63 13.83
CA THR A 235 -1.61 10.21 12.42
C THR A 235 -0.74 8.97 12.26
N LYS A 236 -1.22 7.98 11.51
CA LYS A 236 -0.48 6.76 11.21
C LYS A 236 0.19 6.89 9.85
N ILE A 237 1.46 7.28 9.85
CA ILE A 237 2.25 7.41 8.61
C ILE A 237 2.78 6.02 8.25
N ASN A 238 2.34 5.50 7.11
CA ASN A 238 2.78 4.22 6.56
C ASN A 238 3.64 4.46 5.32
N ILE A 239 4.91 4.07 5.37
CA ILE A 239 5.84 4.20 4.24
C ILE A 239 5.95 2.87 3.52
N VAL A 240 5.71 2.87 2.21
CA VAL A 240 5.99 1.73 1.32
C VAL A 240 7.00 2.18 0.30
N VAL A 241 8.19 1.59 0.32
CA VAL A 241 9.30 1.97 -0.54
C VAL A 241 9.84 0.78 -1.32
N HIS A 242 10.10 1.00 -2.60
CA HIS A 242 10.49 -0.06 -3.54
C HIS A 242 11.94 0.06 -4.01
N SER A 243 12.64 -1.08 -4.10
CA SER A 243 13.93 -1.24 -4.79
C SER A 243 14.94 -0.14 -4.44
N MET A 244 15.51 0.58 -5.40
CA MET A 244 16.51 1.64 -5.18
C MET A 244 15.98 2.82 -4.36
N GLY A 245 14.65 3.04 -4.33
CA GLY A 245 14.03 4.05 -3.46
C GLY A 245 14.36 3.82 -1.98
N ASN A 246 14.67 2.58 -1.58
CA ASN A 246 15.11 2.26 -0.22
C ASN A 246 16.42 2.99 0.13
N ARG A 247 17.34 3.19 -0.82
CA ARG A 247 18.55 4.00 -0.59
C ARG A 247 18.17 5.44 -0.20
N VAL A 248 17.17 6.02 -0.87
CA VAL A 248 16.70 7.39 -0.60
C VAL A 248 16.05 7.47 0.77
N VAL A 249 15.06 6.61 1.03
CA VAL A 249 14.27 6.63 2.29
C VAL A 249 15.13 6.28 3.50
N MET A 250 15.91 5.18 3.44
CA MET A 250 16.70 4.73 4.59
C MET A 250 17.76 5.78 4.98
N ARG A 251 18.44 6.38 4.00
CA ARG A 251 19.42 7.46 4.26
C ARG A 251 18.75 8.73 4.75
N ALA A 252 17.56 9.06 4.27
CA ALA A 252 16.81 10.24 4.71
C ALA A 252 16.32 10.10 6.16
N MET A 253 15.76 8.94 6.52
CA MET A 253 15.34 8.64 7.91
C MET A 253 16.52 8.68 8.89
N ASN A 254 17.71 8.27 8.46
CA ASN A 254 18.93 8.36 9.26
C ASN A 254 19.40 9.81 9.52
N ARG A 255 18.83 10.81 8.82
CA ARG A 255 19.08 12.25 9.04
C ARG A 255 17.99 12.95 9.84
N LEU A 256 16.90 12.25 10.17
CA LEU A 256 15.80 12.85 10.91
C LEU A 256 16.21 13.13 12.36
N PRO A 257 15.58 14.12 13.01
CA PRO A 257 15.87 14.48 14.40
C PRO A 257 15.77 13.30 15.38
N ASP A 258 16.71 13.19 16.32
CA ASP A 258 16.77 12.09 17.30
C ASP A 258 15.49 11.96 18.15
N ASN A 259 14.78 13.07 18.39
CA ASN A 259 13.51 13.05 19.15
C ASN A 259 12.38 12.30 18.42
N PHE A 260 12.55 11.93 17.15
CA PHE A 260 11.62 11.04 16.46
C PHE A 260 11.71 9.60 16.97
N ALA A 261 12.82 9.19 17.62
CA ALA A 261 12.90 7.90 18.31
C ALA A 261 11.93 7.81 19.49
N GLU A 262 11.65 8.93 20.16
CA GLU A 262 10.71 9.00 21.28
C GLU A 262 9.25 8.96 20.81
N THR A 263 8.96 9.60 19.69
CA THR A 263 7.58 9.76 19.19
C THR A 263 7.16 8.68 18.19
N LYS A 264 8.13 7.98 17.59
CA LYS A 264 7.93 6.94 16.56
C LYS A 264 6.89 7.34 15.51
N PRO A 265 7.11 8.44 14.77
CA PRO A 265 6.06 9.04 13.93
C PRO A 265 5.63 8.13 12.76
N PHE A 266 6.45 7.15 12.40
CA PHE A 266 6.16 6.20 11.33
C PHE A 266 5.53 4.92 11.90
N GLN A 267 4.25 4.68 11.61
CA GLN A 267 3.57 3.49 12.10
C GLN A 267 4.16 2.21 11.51
N ASN A 268 4.37 2.21 10.19
CA ASN A 268 4.95 1.10 9.44
C ASN A 268 5.93 1.63 8.40
N VAL A 269 7.09 0.98 8.27
CA VAL A 269 8.02 1.15 7.15
C VAL A 269 8.21 -0.18 6.45
N VAL A 270 7.73 -0.27 5.22
CA VAL A 270 7.80 -1.47 4.37
C VAL A 270 8.87 -1.26 3.31
N LEU A 271 9.93 -2.06 3.41
CA LEU A 271 11.08 -2.09 2.51
C LEU A 271 10.88 -3.24 1.51
N ALA A 272 10.37 -2.93 0.31
CA ALA A 272 10.04 -3.92 -0.70
C ALA A 272 11.23 -4.12 -1.67
N ALA A 273 11.79 -5.34 -1.67
CA ALA A 273 13.04 -5.74 -2.31
C ALA A 273 14.13 -4.67 -2.27
N PRO A 274 14.61 -4.30 -1.06
CA PRO A 274 15.55 -3.21 -0.91
C PRO A 274 16.84 -3.46 -1.69
N ASP A 275 17.04 -2.60 -2.70
CA ASP A 275 18.31 -2.47 -3.39
C ASP A 275 19.25 -1.60 -2.54
N VAL A 276 19.59 -2.09 -1.35
CA VAL A 276 20.53 -1.50 -0.38
C VAL A 276 21.58 -2.56 -0.04
N GLY A 277 22.85 -2.18 0.07
CA GLY A 277 23.91 -3.13 0.42
C GLY A 277 23.69 -3.66 1.81
N VAL A 278 24.01 -4.93 2.09
CA VAL A 278 23.81 -5.52 3.43
C VAL A 278 24.53 -4.72 4.52
N SER A 279 25.76 -4.29 4.26
CA SER A 279 26.55 -3.47 5.19
C SER A 279 25.90 -2.12 5.45
N GLU A 280 25.46 -1.43 4.39
CA GLU A 280 24.75 -0.17 4.49
C GLU A 280 23.40 -0.33 5.20
N PHE A 281 22.65 -1.39 4.89
CA PHE A 281 21.37 -1.67 5.54
C PHE A 281 21.57 -1.81 7.05
N ARG A 282 22.54 -2.64 7.49
CA ARG A 282 22.83 -2.83 8.92
C ARG A 282 23.24 -1.53 9.62
N LYS A 283 23.88 -0.60 8.90
CA LYS A 283 24.24 0.72 9.40
C LYS A 283 23.02 1.65 9.53
N LEU A 284 22.09 1.62 8.57
CA LEU A 284 20.96 2.56 8.52
C LEU A 284 19.72 2.08 9.29
N ALA A 285 19.51 0.76 9.37
CA ALA A 285 18.32 0.14 9.97
C ALA A 285 18.05 0.55 11.44
N PRO A 286 19.05 0.70 12.34
CA PRO A 286 18.79 1.07 13.73
C PRO A 286 17.96 2.35 13.88
N ALA A 287 18.32 3.41 13.15
CA ALA A 287 17.57 4.67 13.19
C ALA A 287 16.13 4.51 12.68
N ILE A 288 15.93 3.67 11.67
CA ILE A 288 14.61 3.40 11.09
C ILE A 288 13.74 2.63 12.09
N ILE A 289 14.31 1.63 12.76
CA ILE A 289 13.65 0.83 13.80
C ILE A 289 13.27 1.70 14.99
N GLU A 290 14.15 2.61 15.40
CA GLU A 290 13.89 3.54 16.52
C GLU A 290 12.75 4.51 16.21
N GLN A 291 12.69 5.04 14.98
CA GLN A 291 11.66 6.00 14.56
C GLN A 291 10.35 5.36 14.09
N SER A 292 10.27 4.02 14.06
CA SER A 292 9.12 3.29 13.52
C SER A 292 8.47 2.36 14.55
N GLY A 293 7.15 2.20 14.43
CA GLY A 293 6.42 1.15 15.16
C GLY A 293 6.75 -0.25 14.65
N ARG A 294 6.92 -0.41 13.34
CA ARG A 294 7.26 -1.68 12.68
C ARG A 294 8.08 -1.45 11.42
N VAL A 295 9.08 -2.28 11.20
CA VAL A 295 9.83 -2.38 9.95
C VAL A 295 9.62 -3.76 9.35
N THR A 296 9.21 -3.82 8.09
CA THR A 296 8.99 -5.07 7.35
C THR A 296 9.82 -5.07 6.08
N LEU A 297 10.59 -6.12 5.84
CA LEU A 297 11.41 -6.30 4.65
C LEU A 297 10.83 -7.45 3.81
N TYR A 298 10.41 -7.16 2.58
CA TYR A 298 10.09 -8.20 1.62
C TYR A 298 11.31 -8.50 0.76
N SER A 299 11.76 -9.76 0.75
CA SER A 299 12.89 -10.24 -0.05
C SER A 299 12.48 -11.38 -0.98
N GLY A 300 13.14 -11.49 -2.14
CA GLY A 300 12.84 -12.52 -3.14
C GLY A 300 14.10 -13.07 -3.81
N SER A 301 14.07 -14.34 -4.24
CA SER A 301 15.24 -15.06 -4.75
C SER A 301 15.43 -14.96 -6.27
N GLY A 302 14.43 -14.46 -7.00
CA GLY A 302 14.41 -14.38 -8.48
C GLY A 302 14.54 -12.96 -9.04
N ASP A 303 15.01 -12.02 -8.22
CA ASP A 303 15.09 -10.63 -8.60
C ASP A 303 16.32 -10.35 -9.49
N VAL A 304 16.10 -10.41 -10.82
CA VAL A 304 17.12 -10.15 -11.84
C VAL A 304 17.77 -8.77 -11.69
N ALA A 305 17.06 -7.76 -11.19
CA ALA A 305 17.67 -6.45 -11.00
C ALA A 305 18.47 -6.34 -9.71
N LEU A 306 18.15 -7.10 -8.67
CA LEU A 306 19.05 -7.24 -7.52
C LEU A 306 20.32 -8.02 -7.88
N VAL A 307 20.23 -9.03 -8.75
CA VAL A 307 21.41 -9.73 -9.29
C VAL A 307 22.26 -8.77 -10.15
N ALA A 308 21.62 -7.97 -11.01
CA ALA A 308 22.31 -6.94 -11.79
C ALA A 308 22.92 -5.85 -10.89
N SER A 309 22.22 -5.44 -9.85
CA SER A 309 22.71 -4.51 -8.83
C SER A 309 23.90 -5.08 -8.07
N GLU A 310 23.83 -6.33 -7.62
CA GLU A 310 24.92 -7.03 -6.94
C GLU A 310 26.16 -7.10 -7.83
N ALA A 311 26.00 -7.42 -9.12
CA ALA A 311 27.11 -7.43 -10.08
C ALA A 311 27.77 -6.06 -10.23
N VAL A 312 26.99 -4.97 -10.24
CA VAL A 312 27.51 -3.59 -10.36
C VAL A 312 28.13 -3.11 -9.04
N ASN A 313 27.48 -3.36 -7.90
CA ASN A 313 27.89 -2.84 -6.60
C ASN A 313 28.91 -3.74 -5.88
N GLN A 314 29.15 -4.96 -6.38
CA GLN A 314 30.03 -5.98 -5.78
C GLN A 314 29.70 -6.32 -4.32
N GLU A 315 28.42 -6.19 -3.95
CA GLU A 315 27.91 -6.49 -2.63
C GLU A 315 26.48 -7.03 -2.74
N ARG A 316 26.19 -8.05 -1.93
CA ARG A 316 24.85 -8.60 -1.78
C ARG A 316 23.85 -7.51 -1.39
N ARG A 317 22.64 -7.59 -1.96
CA ARG A 317 21.54 -6.66 -1.66
C ARG A 317 20.65 -7.21 -0.54
N ALA A 318 20.10 -6.31 0.27
CA ALA A 318 19.23 -6.64 1.39
C ALA A 318 17.91 -7.32 0.95
N GLY A 319 17.45 -7.06 -0.28
CA GLY A 319 16.24 -7.66 -0.85
C GLY A 319 16.42 -9.07 -1.42
N ASP A 320 17.64 -9.62 -1.43
CA ASP A 320 17.91 -10.98 -1.92
C ASP A 320 17.66 -12.02 -0.82
N SER A 321 16.70 -12.92 -1.07
CA SER A 321 16.35 -13.99 -0.12
C SER A 321 17.18 -15.26 -0.27
N ARG A 322 18.07 -15.39 -1.27
CA ARG A 322 19.01 -16.55 -1.36
C ARG A 322 19.85 -16.67 -0.09
N GLU A 323 20.21 -15.51 0.48
CA GLU A 323 20.74 -15.38 1.83
C GLU A 323 19.93 -14.29 2.56
N PRO A 324 18.82 -14.64 3.23
CA PRO A 324 17.92 -13.64 3.80
C PRO A 324 18.66 -12.75 4.81
N LEU A 325 18.46 -11.43 4.70
CA LEU A 325 18.99 -10.50 5.69
C LEU A 325 18.14 -10.59 6.95
N ILE A 326 18.73 -11.07 8.04
CA ILE A 326 18.06 -11.15 9.34
C ILE A 326 18.69 -10.14 10.30
N MET A 327 17.84 -9.34 10.94
CA MET A 327 18.22 -8.30 11.89
C MET A 327 17.10 -8.09 12.91
N GLU A 328 17.45 -7.97 14.18
CA GLU A 328 16.50 -7.65 15.24
C GLU A 328 15.79 -6.32 14.94
N GLY A 329 14.48 -6.26 15.19
CA GLY A 329 13.64 -5.10 14.87
C GLY A 329 13.15 -5.03 13.42
N VAL A 330 13.58 -5.94 12.54
CA VAL A 330 13.10 -6.04 11.15
C VAL A 330 12.38 -7.37 10.93
N GLU A 331 11.12 -7.31 10.50
CA GLU A 331 10.38 -8.50 10.06
C GLU A 331 10.75 -8.85 8.61
N THR A 332 11.75 -9.73 8.45
CA THR A 332 12.16 -10.24 7.13
C THR A 332 11.20 -11.32 6.66
N ILE A 333 10.61 -11.09 5.48
CA ILE A 333 9.62 -11.96 4.85
C ILE A 333 10.12 -12.32 3.45
N ASP A 334 10.44 -13.60 3.28
CA ASP A 334 10.75 -14.20 2.00
C ASP A 334 9.46 -14.42 1.21
N VAL A 335 9.33 -13.70 0.10
CA VAL A 335 8.20 -13.79 -0.81
C VAL A 335 8.42 -14.79 -1.94
N SER A 336 9.57 -15.45 -2.03
CA SER A 336 9.95 -16.27 -3.20
C SER A 336 8.97 -17.40 -3.51
N ALA A 337 8.27 -17.92 -2.50
CA ALA A 337 7.28 -18.99 -2.65
C ALA A 337 5.98 -18.52 -3.31
N VAL A 338 5.63 -17.25 -3.16
CA VAL A 338 4.43 -16.63 -3.74
C VAL A 338 4.79 -15.56 -4.77
N ASP A 339 6.07 -15.33 -5.01
CA ASP A 339 6.58 -14.35 -5.94
C ASP A 339 7.98 -14.75 -6.41
N THR A 340 8.03 -15.53 -7.50
CA THR A 340 9.30 -15.93 -8.14
C THR A 340 9.94 -14.82 -8.95
N SER A 341 9.27 -13.68 -9.05
CA SER A 341 9.59 -12.66 -10.04
C SER A 341 9.07 -11.30 -9.58
N PHE A 342 9.49 -10.89 -8.39
CA PHE A 342 9.27 -9.55 -7.85
C PHE A 342 9.68 -8.47 -8.89
N MET A 343 10.53 -8.87 -9.85
CA MET A 343 11.04 -8.07 -10.94
C MET A 343 11.00 -8.65 -12.38
N SER A 344 10.46 -9.84 -12.66
CA SER A 344 10.54 -10.41 -14.04
C SER A 344 9.43 -11.39 -14.43
N HIS A 345 8.45 -10.89 -15.18
CA HIS A 345 7.58 -11.66 -16.08
C HIS A 345 6.63 -12.71 -15.44
N SER A 346 5.39 -12.66 -15.95
CA SER A 346 4.32 -13.66 -15.82
C SER A 346 3.51 -13.57 -14.53
N TYR A 347 2.35 -12.91 -14.57
CA TYR A 347 1.44 -12.83 -13.41
C TYR A 347 -0.02 -13.10 -13.73
N TYR A 348 -0.47 -14.25 -13.23
CA TYR A 348 -1.82 -14.48 -12.74
C TYR A 348 -1.67 -15.04 -11.31
N GLY A 349 -2.07 -14.29 -10.27
CA GLY A 349 -2.25 -14.81 -8.90
C GLY A 349 -1.28 -14.29 -7.82
N SER A 350 0.02 -14.38 -8.05
CA SER A 350 1.05 -14.33 -7.00
C SER A 350 1.18 -12.97 -6.25
N ASN A 351 0.86 -11.84 -6.89
CA ASN A 351 1.07 -10.50 -6.33
C ASN A 351 -0.03 -10.16 -5.31
N ARG A 352 -1.17 -10.86 -5.42
CA ARG A 352 -2.28 -10.73 -4.47
C ARG A 352 -1.87 -11.24 -3.10
N ALA A 353 -0.92 -12.17 -3.03
CA ALA A 353 -0.41 -12.66 -1.76
C ALA A 353 0.32 -11.53 -1.00
N VAL A 354 1.31 -10.92 -1.66
CA VAL A 354 2.08 -9.81 -1.09
C VAL A 354 1.19 -8.60 -0.76
N LEU A 355 0.22 -8.27 -1.62
CA LEU A 355 -0.74 -7.18 -1.34
C LEU A 355 -1.66 -7.48 -0.14
N SER A 356 -2.11 -8.73 0.01
CA SER A 356 -2.93 -9.13 1.16
C SER A 356 -2.14 -9.10 2.46
N ASP A 357 -0.87 -9.48 2.40
CA ASP A 357 0.06 -9.37 3.52
C ASP A 357 0.38 -7.90 3.86
N LEU A 358 0.66 -7.08 2.87
CA LEU A 358 0.85 -5.63 3.01
C LEU A 358 -0.38 -4.97 3.64
N PHE A 359 -1.58 -5.38 3.26
CA PHE A 359 -2.81 -4.91 3.90
C PHE A 359 -2.88 -5.27 5.39
N ALA A 360 -2.48 -6.48 5.78
CA ALA A 360 -2.40 -6.86 7.19
C ALA A 360 -1.37 -6.01 7.96
N VAL A 361 -0.23 -5.69 7.33
CA VAL A 361 0.78 -4.79 7.92
C VAL A 361 0.23 -3.38 8.07
N LEU A 362 -0.27 -2.76 6.99
CA LEU A 362 -0.64 -1.34 7.01
C LEU A 362 -1.95 -1.08 7.75
N LYS A 363 -2.95 -1.95 7.61
CA LYS A 363 -4.31 -1.70 8.13
C LYS A 363 -4.59 -2.40 9.44
N GLN A 364 -4.02 -3.59 9.65
CA GLN A 364 -4.22 -4.36 10.89
C GLN A 364 -3.05 -4.18 11.85
N ASN A 365 -1.97 -3.53 11.43
CA ASN A 365 -0.72 -3.43 12.18
C ASN A 365 -0.24 -4.81 12.71
N SER A 366 -0.50 -5.86 11.93
CA SER A 366 -0.24 -7.23 12.34
C SER A 366 1.24 -7.56 12.24
N SER A 367 1.82 -8.10 13.31
CA SER A 367 3.17 -8.65 13.28
C SER A 367 3.25 -9.90 12.41
N ALA A 368 4.46 -10.29 12.03
CA ALA A 368 4.70 -11.52 11.27
C ALA A 368 4.10 -12.75 11.98
N THR A 369 4.22 -12.82 13.31
CA THR A 369 3.64 -13.89 14.14
C THR A 369 2.10 -13.96 14.10
N GLN A 370 1.42 -12.85 13.82
CA GLN A 370 -0.05 -12.79 13.76
C GLN A 370 -0.59 -13.16 12.37
N ARG A 371 0.26 -13.15 11.34
CA ARG A 371 -0.10 -13.36 9.93
C ARG A 371 -0.03 -14.84 9.60
N LYS A 372 -1.17 -15.53 9.72
CA LYS A 372 -1.31 -17.02 9.68
C LYS A 372 -0.90 -17.73 8.38
N TRP A 373 -0.54 -16.97 7.34
CA TRP A 373 -0.01 -17.49 6.07
C TRP A 373 1.53 -17.44 6.02
N LEU A 374 2.17 -16.86 7.04
CA LEU A 374 3.61 -16.88 7.22
C LEU A 374 4.01 -18.03 8.14
N VAL A 375 5.13 -18.67 7.83
CA VAL A 375 5.81 -19.65 8.68
C VAL A 375 7.19 -19.16 9.04
N SER A 376 7.60 -19.48 10.27
CA SER A 376 8.96 -19.24 10.72
C SER A 376 9.91 -20.21 10.03
N ARG A 377 11.03 -19.69 9.55
CA ARG A 377 12.14 -20.42 8.94
C ARG A 377 13.43 -19.99 9.63
N GLU A 378 14.45 -20.82 9.53
CA GLU A 378 15.74 -20.54 10.13
C GLU A 378 16.83 -20.43 9.06
N PHE A 379 17.68 -19.42 9.19
CA PHE A 379 18.89 -19.28 8.39
C PHE A 379 20.04 -18.85 9.31
N GLN A 380 21.12 -19.64 9.33
CA GLN A 380 22.30 -19.39 10.17
C GLN A 380 21.97 -19.19 11.66
N GLY A 381 21.00 -19.95 12.21
CA GLY A 381 20.59 -19.83 13.62
C GLY A 381 19.67 -18.65 13.93
N HIS A 382 19.27 -17.87 12.92
CA HIS A 382 18.34 -16.74 13.07
C HIS A 382 17.01 -17.04 12.40
N GLN A 383 15.92 -16.59 13.01
CA GLN A 383 14.57 -16.80 12.51
C GLN A 383 14.16 -15.70 11.52
N TYR A 384 13.49 -16.09 10.44
CA TYR A 384 12.83 -15.21 9.48
C TYR A 384 11.47 -15.80 9.07
N TRP A 385 10.69 -15.08 8.27
CA TRP A 385 9.37 -15.52 7.84
C TRP A 385 9.36 -15.82 6.35
N ALA A 386 8.56 -16.81 5.94
CA ALA A 386 8.30 -17.09 4.53
C ALA A 386 6.81 -17.41 4.35
N PHE A 387 6.29 -17.23 3.14
CA PHE A 387 4.95 -17.67 2.83
C PHE A 387 4.86 -19.21 2.85
N ASP A 388 3.89 -19.73 3.58
CA ASP A 388 3.55 -21.17 3.63
C ASP A 388 2.41 -21.52 2.66
N LYS A 389 1.49 -20.57 2.50
CA LYS A 389 0.26 -20.68 1.71
C LYS A 389 -0.18 -19.29 1.26
N GLU A 390 -1.09 -19.22 0.28
CA GLU A 390 -1.66 -17.94 -0.13
C GLU A 390 -2.50 -17.32 1.00
N PRO A 391 -2.35 -16.01 1.28
CA PRO A 391 -3.18 -15.28 2.23
C PRO A 391 -4.63 -15.16 1.73
N PRO A 392 -5.60 -14.93 2.64
CA PRO A 392 -6.99 -14.72 2.25
C PRO A 392 -7.11 -13.52 1.31
N GLU A 393 -7.90 -13.69 0.24
CA GLU A 393 -8.11 -12.63 -0.76
C GLU A 393 -8.77 -11.38 -0.14
N ILE A 394 -8.17 -10.21 -0.34
CA ILE A 394 -8.89 -8.94 -0.16
C ILE A 394 -9.98 -8.86 -1.23
N ARG A 395 -11.24 -9.04 -0.84
CA ARG A 395 -12.40 -8.81 -1.71
C ARG A 395 -13.03 -7.46 -1.37
N LYS A 396 -13.15 -6.57 -2.37
CA LYS A 396 -14.01 -5.39 -2.25
C LYS A 396 -15.44 -5.87 -2.09
N VAL A 397 -16.03 -5.63 -0.92
CA VAL A 397 -17.46 -5.87 -0.70
C VAL A 397 -18.20 -4.74 -1.41
N ARG A 398 -19.04 -5.08 -2.39
CA ARG A 398 -19.97 -4.10 -2.98
C ARG A 398 -20.90 -3.64 -1.85
N SER A 399 -20.93 -2.35 -1.54
CA SER A 399 -22.10 -1.79 -0.86
C SER A 399 -23.28 -2.01 -1.80
N ALA A 400 -24.21 -2.87 -1.40
CA ALA A 400 -25.52 -2.86 -2.03
C ALA A 400 -26.11 -1.49 -1.75
N SER A 401 -26.32 -0.71 -2.80
CA SER A 401 -27.14 0.49 -2.75
C SER A 401 -28.49 0.10 -2.13
N LEU A 402 -28.86 0.79 -1.05
CA LEU A 402 -30.19 0.71 -0.46
C LEU A 402 -31.24 1.26 -1.41
#